data_AF-A0A8T6VSI1-F1
#
_entry.id   AF-A0A8T6VSI1-F1
#
_cell.length_a   1.000
_cell.length_b   1.000
_cell.length_c   1.000
_cell.angle_alpha   90.00
_cell.angle_beta   90.00
_cell.angle_gamma   90.00
#
_symmetry.space_group_name_H-M   'P 1'
#
loop_
_entity.id
_entity.type
_entity.pdbx_description
1 polymer ?
#
loop_
_entity_poly.entity_id
_entity_poly.type
_entity_poly.pdbx_seq_one_letter_code
_entity_poly.pdbx_strand_id
1 'polypeptide(L)' 'ERYVHMEVGHVGENIHLQAVALELSTVEVGAFNDEQVMKVLATEEQIKPLYIMPVGKAV' A
#
# COMPACT_ATOMS: atom_id res chain seq x y z
N GLU A 1 -7.70 5.27 -14.42
CA GLU A 1 -7.49 3.95 -13.78
C GLU A 1 -6.24 3.22 -14.27
N ARG A 2 -6.12 2.80 -15.55
CA ARG A 2 -4.96 2.01 -16.04
C ARG A 2 -3.57 2.56 -15.63
N TYR A 3 -3.31 3.85 -15.82
CA TYR A 3 -2.03 4.47 -15.47
C TYR A 3 -1.81 4.58 -13.96
N VAL A 4 -2.88 4.80 -13.20
CA VAL A 4 -2.83 4.88 -11.74
C VAL A 4 -2.36 3.56 -11.16
N HIS A 5 -2.86 2.42 -11.65
CA HIS A 5 -2.40 1.11 -11.20
C HIS A 5 -0.94 0.82 -11.56
N MET A 6 -0.47 1.27 -12.74
CA MET A 6 0.95 1.13 -13.12
C MET A 6 1.87 2.00 -12.25
N GLU A 7 1.45 3.23 -11.93
CA GLU A 7 2.21 4.13 -11.08
C GLU A 7 2.25 3.66 -9.62
N VAL A 8 1.13 3.16 -9.09
CA VAL A 8 1.03 2.61 -7.74
C VAL A 8 1.95 1.42 -7.55
N GLY A 9 2.03 0.49 -8.52
CA GLY A 9 3.00 -0.60 -8.47
C GLY A 9 4.44 -0.11 -8.51
N HIS A 10 4.76 0.93 -9.29
CA HIS A 10 6.10 1.52 -9.31
C HIS A 10 6.47 2.17 -7.97
N VAL A 11 5.54 2.88 -7.33
CA VAL A 11 5.72 3.43 -5.98
C VAL A 11 5.86 2.31 -4.94
N GLY A 12 5.06 1.25 -5.04
CA GLY A 12 5.11 0.07 -4.18
C GLY A 12 6.45 -0.66 -4.21
N GLU A 13 7.03 -0.85 -5.40
CA GLU A 13 8.35 -1.46 -5.55
C GLU A 13 9.45 -0.60 -4.90
N ASN A 14 9.38 0.73 -5.05
CA ASN A 14 10.32 1.63 -4.39
C ASN A 14 10.26 1.48 -2.86
N ILE A 15 9.06 1.31 -2.29
CA ILE A 15 8.88 1.05 -0.86
C ILE A 15 9.47 -0.31 -0.47
N HIS A 16 9.27 -1.36 -1.28
CA HIS A 16 9.89 -2.68 -1.06
C HIS A 16 11.42 -2.58 -1.00
N LEU A 17 12.03 -1.92 -1.97
CA LEU A 17 13.48 -1.74 -2.03
C LEU A 17 14.01 -0.98 -0.81
N GLN A 18 13.30 0.05 -0.35
CA GLN A 18 13.66 0.77 0.88
C GLN A 18 13.46 -0.07 2.13
N ALA A 19 12.40 -0.87 2.23
CA ALA A 19 12.19 -1.78 3.34
C ALA A 19 13.37 -2.76 3.46
N VAL A 20 13.78 -3.39 2.34
CA VAL A 20 14.95 -4.28 2.31
C VAL A 20 16.23 -3.55 2.73
N ALA A 21 16.47 -2.34 2.22
CA ALA A 21 17.65 -1.55 2.58
C ALA A 21 17.72 -1.19 4.08
N LEU A 22 16.57 -1.10 4.75
CA LEU A 22 16.44 -0.83 6.17
C LEU A 22 16.38 -2.10 7.05
N GLU A 23 16.62 -3.28 6.48
CA GLU A 23 16.47 -4.58 7.14
C GLU A 23 15.04 -4.81 7.68
N LEU A 24 14.05 -4.25 6.97
CA LEU A 24 12.62 -4.44 7.18
C LEU A 24 12.05 -5.34 6.08
N SER A 25 10.78 -5.69 6.22
CA SER A 25 10.00 -6.46 5.26
C SER A 25 8.61 -5.85 5.13
N THR A 26 8.03 -6.03 3.94
CA THR A 26 6.69 -5.58 3.59
C THR A 26 6.09 -6.52 2.55
N VAL A 27 4.78 -6.39 2.32
CA VAL A 27 4.04 -7.09 1.26
C VAL A 27 2.97 -6.16 0.70
N GLU A 28 2.63 -6.28 -0.58
CA GLU A 28 1.47 -5.58 -1.15
C GLU A 28 0.20 -6.36 -0.85
N VAL A 29 -0.75 -5.74 -0.14
CA VAL A 29 -2.08 -6.31 0.11
C VAL A 29 -3.10 -5.56 -0.74
N GLY A 30 -3.56 -6.17 -1.83
CA GLY A 30 -4.61 -5.63 -2.70
C GLY A 30 -6.03 -6.07 -2.35
N ALA A 31 -6.18 -7.02 -1.42
CA ALA A 31 -7.48 -7.53 -0.99
C ALA A 31 -7.80 -7.09 0.44
N PHE A 32 -8.68 -6.12 0.59
CA PHE A 32 -9.18 -5.60 1.87
C PHE A 32 -10.60 -5.04 1.69
N ASN A 33 -11.21 -4.54 2.77
CA ASN A 33 -12.51 -3.87 2.72
C ASN A 33 -12.32 -2.36 2.60
N ASP A 34 -12.52 -1.81 1.40
CA ASP A 34 -12.30 -0.41 1.07
C ASP A 34 -13.09 0.52 1.99
N GLU A 35 -14.38 0.25 2.23
CA GLU A 35 -15.24 1.09 3.07
C GLU A 35 -14.75 1.16 4.51
N GLN A 36 -14.33 0.03 5.07
CA GLN A 36 -13.78 -0.02 6.43
C GLN A 36 -12.46 0.72 6.51
N VAL A 37 -11.58 0.57 5.53
CA VAL A 37 -10.28 1.26 5.48
C VAL A 37 -10.49 2.77 5.37
N MET A 38 -11.34 3.23 4.44
CA MET A 38 -11.67 4.66 4.28
C MET A 38 -12.27 5.26 5.54
N LYS A 39 -13.16 4.51 6.22
CA LYS A 39 -13.75 4.93 7.50
C LYS A 39 -12.71 5.08 8.61
N VAL A 40 -11.79 4.12 8.73
CA VAL A 40 -10.72 4.14 9.75
C VAL A 40 -9.73 5.27 9.49
N LEU A 41 -9.39 5.52 8.23
CA LEU A 41 -8.45 6.58 7.83
C LEU A 41 -9.10 7.96 7.69
N ALA A 42 -10.42 8.06 7.87
CA ALA A 42 -11.21 9.29 7.70
C ALA A 42 -10.93 10.00 6.36
N THR A 43 -10.85 9.22 5.28
CA THR A 43 -10.54 9.75 3.93
C THR A 43 -11.76 10.41 3.30
N GLU A 44 -11.52 11.38 2.42
CA GLU A 44 -12.56 11.90 1.54
C GLU A 44 -13.11 10.81 0.61
N GLU A 45 -14.38 10.89 0.23
CA GLU A 45 -15.06 9.88 -0.63
C GLU A 45 -14.36 9.65 -1.99
N GLN A 46 -13.57 10.63 -2.44
CA GLN A 46 -12.86 10.61 -3.71
C GLN A 46 -11.53 9.83 -3.63
N ILE A 47 -11.02 9.56 -2.43
CA ILE A 47 -9.74 8.88 -2.20
C ILE A 47 -10.01 7.39 -1.99
N LYS A 48 -9.73 6.59 -3.01
CA LYS A 48 -9.88 5.13 -2.95
C LYS A 48 -8.53 4.45 -2.71
N PRO A 49 -8.37 3.68 -1.61
CA PRO A 49 -7.15 2.91 -1.37
C PRO A 49 -6.99 1.82 -2.44
N LEU A 50 -5.75 1.64 -2.92
CA LEU A 50 -5.41 0.65 -3.96
C LEU A 50 -4.60 -0.55 -3.43
N TYR A 51 -3.87 -0.33 -2.34
CA TYR A 51 -3.00 -1.30 -1.68
C TYR A 51 -2.75 -0.86 -0.24
N ILE A 52 -2.49 -1.85 0.63
CA ILE A 52 -1.99 -1.65 1.98
C ILE A 52 -0.63 -2.34 2.06
N MET A 53 0.36 -1.65 2.62
CA MET A 53 1.73 -2.14 2.77
C MET A 53 2.13 -2.19 4.24
N PRO A 54 1.90 -3.31 4.95
CA PRO A 54 2.39 -3.45 6.32
C PRO A 54 3.93 -3.56 6.32
N VAL A 55 4.58 -2.78 7.18
CA VAL A 55 6.05 -2.77 7.30
C VAL A 55 6.46 -3.24 8.69
N GLY A 56 7.41 -4.16 8.77
CA GLY A 56 7.92 -4.69 10.03
C GLY A 56 9.22 -5.47 9.86
N LYS A 57 9.71 -6.09 10.94
CA LYS A 57 10.84 -7.02 10.85
C LYS A 57 10.35 -8.36 10.31
N ALA A 58 11.15 -9.02 9.46
CA ALA A 58 10.95 -10.43 9.16
C ALA A 58 11.07 -11.21 10.48
N VAL A 59 10.05 -12.03 10.78
CA VAL A 59 10.04 -12.95 11.93
C VAL A 59 10.37 -14.35 11.43
#